data_AF-A0A2Z2JNW4-F1
#
_entry.id   AF-A0A2Z2JNW4-F1
#
_cell.length_a   1.000
_cell.length_b   1.000
_cell.length_c   1.000
_cell.angle_alpha   90.00
_cell.angle_beta   90.00
_cell.angle_gamma   90.00
#
_symmetry.space_group_name_H-M   'P 1'
#
loop_
_entity.id
_entity.type
_entity.pdbx_description
1 polymer ?
#
loop_
_entity_poly.entity_id
_entity_poly.type
_entity_poly.pdbx_seq_one_letter_code
_entity_poly.pdbx_strand_id
1 'polypeptide(L)'
;MAFDVKDGMDVDTSDGVLIEDHLLEILTEKQLFEIYANSPDEDDKQNRPLKETLSDSELHEYFRDDCSFMYFRLAEPHANKPLKEVLALIRQYSFWMPQYIWLQGHLIDTYHLPAEDENGNTVAVRF
;
A
#
# COMPACT_ATOMS: atom_id res chain seq x y z
N MET A 1 -4.76 4.90 2.54
CA MET A 1 -4.37 3.62 1.91
C MET A 1 -3.57 3.97 0.68
N ALA A 2 -2.55 3.18 0.38
CA ALA A 2 -1.71 3.35 -0.81
C ALA A 2 -1.80 2.07 -1.65
N PHE A 3 -2.29 2.19 -2.87
CA PHE A 3 -2.37 1.12 -3.87
C PHE A 3 -1.25 1.30 -4.88
N ASP A 4 -0.68 0.20 -5.38
CA ASP A 4 0.07 0.25 -6.64
C ASP A 4 -0.80 0.95 -7.71
N VAL A 5 -0.20 1.80 -8.54
CA VAL A 5 -0.95 2.58 -9.54
C VAL A 5 -1.83 1.69 -10.41
N LYS A 6 -1.35 0.52 -10.83
CA LYS A 6 -2.12 -0.38 -11.70
C LYS A 6 -3.36 -0.91 -11.01
N ASP A 7 -3.23 -1.25 -9.73
CA ASP A 7 -4.35 -1.77 -8.93
C ASP A 7 -5.31 -0.67 -8.48
N GLY A 8 -4.80 0.55 -8.30
CA GLY A 8 -5.58 1.73 -7.92
C GLY A 8 -6.38 2.33 -9.08
N MET A 9 -5.92 2.17 -10.33
CA MET A 9 -6.60 2.70 -11.52
C MET A 9 -7.99 2.08 -11.74
N ASP A 10 -8.19 0.83 -11.30
CA ASP A 10 -9.45 0.10 -11.44
C ASP A 10 -10.43 0.36 -10.29
N VAL A 11 -10.04 1.15 -9.28
CA VAL A 11 -10.88 1.45 -8.11
C VAL A 11 -12.00 2.43 -8.48
N ASP A 12 -13.25 1.96 -8.42
CA ASP A 12 -14.44 2.81 -8.58
C ASP A 12 -14.70 3.62 -7.30
N THR A 13 -14.68 4.95 -7.40
CA THR A 13 -14.92 5.89 -6.29
C THR A 13 -16.31 6.54 -6.35
N SER A 14 -17.16 6.15 -7.29
CA SER A 14 -18.43 6.81 -7.58
C SER A 14 -19.47 6.70 -6.45
N ASP A 15 -19.37 5.69 -5.59
CA ASP A 15 -20.25 5.49 -4.43
C ASP A 15 -19.88 6.35 -3.21
N GLY A 16 -18.72 7.03 -3.26
CA GLY A 16 -18.22 7.91 -2.21
C GLY A 16 -17.69 7.21 -0.95
N VAL A 17 -17.54 5.88 -0.95
CA VAL A 17 -16.98 5.13 0.19
C VAL A 17 -15.46 5.20 0.19
N LEU A 18 -14.83 4.97 -0.97
CA LEU A 18 -13.43 5.26 -1.23
C LEU A 18 -13.30 6.64 -1.86
N ILE A 19 -12.43 7.46 -1.29
CA ILE A 19 -12.18 8.83 -1.75
C ILE A 19 -10.71 8.92 -2.09
N GLU A 20 -10.40 9.21 -3.35
CA GLU A 20 -9.04 9.51 -3.79
C GLU A 20 -8.54 10.78 -3.07
N ASP A 21 -7.34 10.72 -2.50
CA ASP A 21 -6.82 11.77 -1.65
C ASP A 21 -5.29 11.88 -1.78
N HIS A 22 -4.85 12.72 -2.73
CA HIS A 22 -3.43 12.95 -2.99
C HIS A 22 -2.70 13.64 -1.83
N LEU A 23 -3.41 14.28 -0.88
CA LEU A 23 -2.74 14.87 0.29
C LEU A 23 -2.11 13.79 1.18
N LEU A 24 -2.61 12.55 1.10
CA LEU A 24 -2.04 11.43 1.84
C LEU A 24 -0.62 11.10 1.40
N GLU A 25 -0.25 11.36 0.15
CA GLU A 25 1.12 11.19 -0.34
C GLU A 25 2.08 11.99 0.52
N ILE A 26 1.86 13.31 0.64
CA ILE A 26 2.69 14.22 1.44
C ILE A 26 2.71 13.80 2.92
N LEU A 27 1.59 13.30 3.45
CA LEU A 27 1.48 12.89 4.86
C LEU A 27 2.22 11.58 5.16
N THR A 28 2.39 10.71 4.17
CA THR A 28 2.91 9.35 4.35
C THR A 28 4.28 9.12 3.74
N GLU A 29 4.73 10.00 2.83
CA GLU A 29 5.98 9.93 2.08
C GLU A 29 7.17 9.62 2.97
N LYS A 30 7.33 10.34 4.08
CA LYS A 30 8.46 10.12 4.99
C LYS A 30 8.47 8.69 5.55
N GLN A 31 7.33 8.18 6.00
CA GLN A 31 7.25 6.83 6.57
C GLN A 31 7.48 5.76 5.49
N LEU A 32 6.97 5.98 4.28
CA LEU A 32 7.17 5.09 3.14
C LEU A 32 8.64 5.08 2.69
N PHE A 33 9.28 6.23 2.63
CA PHE A 33 10.70 6.36 2.33
C PHE A 33 11.55 5.63 3.38
N GLU A 34 11.22 5.76 4.67
CA GLU A 34 11.89 5.01 5.73
C GLU A 34 11.73 3.49 5.55
N ILE A 35 10.56 3.00 5.16
CA ILE A 35 10.36 1.57 4.88
C ILE A 35 11.19 1.12 3.68
N TYR A 36 11.11 1.85 2.57
CA TYR A 36 11.87 1.59 1.35
C TYR A 36 13.37 1.59 1.63
N ALA A 37 13.91 2.62 2.29
CA ALA A 37 15.31 2.71 2.66
C ALA A 37 15.83 1.54 3.52
N ASN A 38 14.93 0.89 4.26
CA ASN A 38 15.24 -0.27 5.09
C ASN A 38 14.90 -1.61 4.43
N SER A 39 14.31 -1.63 3.23
CA SER A 39 14.03 -2.88 2.54
C SER A 39 15.33 -3.55 2.07
N PRO A 40 15.34 -4.88 1.94
CA PRO A 40 16.50 -5.59 1.43
C PRO A 40 16.85 -5.14 0.00
N ASP A 41 18.14 -4.97 -0.26
CA ASP A 41 18.67 -4.89 -1.60
C ASP A 41 18.79 -6.31 -2.18
N GLU A 42 17.94 -6.65 -3.14
CA GLU A 42 17.91 -7.98 -3.77
C GLU A 42 19.15 -8.28 -4.61
N ASP A 43 19.86 -7.24 -5.08
CA ASP A 43 21.09 -7.37 -5.86
C ASP A 43 22.33 -7.52 -4.96
N ASP A 44 22.22 -7.14 -3.68
CA ASP A 44 23.28 -7.32 -2.69
C ASP A 44 23.29 -8.74 -2.11
N LYS A 45 24.38 -9.47 -2.33
CA LYS A 45 24.54 -10.86 -1.83
C LYS A 45 24.46 -11.00 -0.30
N GLN A 46 24.66 -9.91 0.45
CA GLN A 46 24.56 -9.91 1.90
C GLN A 46 23.16 -9.50 2.39
N ASN A 47 22.23 -9.20 1.47
CA ASN A 47 20.86 -8.81 1.75
C ASN A 47 20.80 -7.62 2.73
N ARG A 48 21.71 -6.66 2.54
CA ARG A 48 21.76 -5.44 3.34
C ARG A 48 20.62 -4.49 2.96
N PRO A 49 20.22 -3.57 3.84
CA PRO A 49 19.23 -2.56 3.51
C PRO A 49 19.68 -1.64 2.37
N LEU A 50 18.74 -1.17 1.54
CA LEU A 50 19.02 -0.26 0.41
C LEU A 50 19.83 0.99 0.82
N LYS A 51 19.56 1.57 2.00
CA LYS A 51 20.33 2.73 2.52
C LYS A 51 21.82 2.45 2.78
N GLU A 52 22.23 1.19 2.84
CA GLU A 52 23.63 0.76 3.04
C GLU A 52 24.34 0.38 1.74
N THR A 53 23.59 0.28 0.64
CA THR A 53 24.08 -0.17 -0.67
C THR A 53 23.99 0.91 -1.73
N LEU A 54 23.01 1.81 -1.62
CA LEU A 54 22.79 2.94 -2.50
C LEU A 54 23.29 4.26 -1.91
N SER A 55 23.66 5.20 -2.78
CA SER A 55 23.84 6.59 -2.37
C SER A 55 22.50 7.26 -2.04
N ASP A 56 22.53 8.34 -1.23
CA ASP A 56 21.33 9.13 -0.94
C ASP A 56 20.59 9.59 -2.21
N SER A 57 21.32 9.96 -3.27
CA SER A 57 20.69 10.38 -4.53
C SER A 57 19.97 9.25 -5.24
N GLU A 58 20.60 8.07 -5.35
CA GLU A 58 20.00 6.89 -5.96
C GLU A 58 18.78 6.42 -5.15
N LEU A 59 18.90 6.43 -3.82
CA LEU A 59 17.82 6.01 -2.94
C LEU A 59 16.56 6.88 -3.11
N HIS A 60 16.71 8.20 -3.21
CA HIS A 60 15.57 9.08 -3.46
C HIS A 60 15.05 9.01 -4.89
N GLU A 61 15.90 8.74 -5.87
CA GLU A 61 15.49 8.53 -7.26
C GLU A 61 14.64 7.27 -7.38
N TYR A 62 15.16 6.13 -6.93
CA TYR A 62 14.47 4.86 -7.02
C TYR A 62 13.21 4.84 -6.15
N PHE A 63 13.20 5.49 -4.98
CA PHE A 63 11.98 5.63 -4.20
C PHE A 63 10.86 6.32 -5.01
N ARG A 64 11.17 7.39 -5.77
CA ARG A 64 10.15 8.08 -6.57
C ARG A 64 9.65 7.23 -7.74
N ASP A 65 10.51 6.39 -8.30
CA ASP A 65 10.17 5.56 -9.44
C ASP A 65 9.39 4.30 -9.01
N ASP A 66 9.82 3.65 -7.92
CA ASP A 66 9.29 2.36 -7.47
C ASP A 66 8.11 2.51 -6.50
N CYS A 67 8.04 3.60 -5.72
CA CYS A 67 6.96 3.84 -4.77
C CYS A 67 5.89 4.80 -5.32
N SER A 68 5.50 4.58 -6.58
CA SER A 68 4.37 5.28 -7.19
C SER A 68 3.05 4.65 -6.72
N PHE A 69 2.25 5.41 -5.97
CA PHE A 69 1.00 4.92 -5.40
C PHE A 69 -0.20 5.80 -5.77
N MET A 70 -1.37 5.17 -5.84
CA MET A 70 -2.66 5.85 -5.76
C MET A 70 -3.18 5.82 -4.32
N TYR A 71 -3.61 6.98 -3.84
CA TYR A 71 -3.97 7.17 -2.44
C TYR A 71 -5.47 7.31 -2.26
N PHE A 72 -6.02 6.52 -1.34
CA PHE A 72 -7.43 6.55 -1.00
C PHE A 72 -7.66 6.57 0.51
N ARG A 73 -8.74 7.22 0.95
CA ARG A 73 -9.26 7.11 2.31
C ARG A 73 -10.70 6.61 2.31
N LEU A 74 -11.09 6.01 3.43
CA LEU A 74 -12.48 5.66 3.69
C LEU A 74 -13.27 6.88 4.15
N ALA A 75 -14.53 6.97 3.74
CA ALA A 75 -15.48 7.91 4.31
C ALA A 75 -15.69 7.65 5.82
N GLU A 76 -16.07 8.68 6.56
CA GLU A 76 -16.17 8.65 8.03
C GLU A 76 -16.96 7.48 8.66
N PRO A 77 -18.08 6.97 8.09
CA PRO A 77 -18.74 5.81 8.70
C PRO A 77 -17.93 4.51 8.61
N HIS A 78 -16.92 4.45 7.74
CA HIS A 78 -16.08 3.26 7.51
C HIS A 78 -14.67 3.40 8.08
N ALA A 79 -14.20 4.63 8.35
CA ALA A 79 -12.82 4.93 8.72
C ALA A 79 -12.36 4.30 10.05
N ASN A 80 -13.27 3.98 10.97
CA ASN A 80 -12.96 3.46 12.31
C ASN A 80 -13.29 1.97 12.48
N LYS A 81 -13.53 1.26 11.39
CA LYS A 81 -13.85 -0.18 11.44
C LYS A 81 -12.61 -1.02 11.78
N PRO A 82 -12.78 -2.20 12.39
CA PRO A 82 -11.69 -3.15 12.59
C PRO A 82 -11.05 -3.55 11.26
N LEU A 83 -9.76 -3.91 11.29
CA LEU A 83 -9.00 -4.29 10.09
C LEU A 83 -9.73 -5.33 9.22
N LYS A 84 -10.31 -6.37 9.83
CA LYS A 84 -11.06 -7.41 9.11
C LYS A 84 -12.22 -6.84 8.28
N GLU A 85 -12.97 -5.89 8.83
CA GLU A 85 -14.06 -5.24 8.11
C GLU A 85 -13.55 -4.28 7.03
N VAL A 86 -12.46 -3.57 7.29
CA VAL A 86 -11.80 -2.71 6.31
C VAL A 86 -11.32 -3.53 5.11
N LEU A 87 -10.63 -4.65 5.34
CA LEU A 87 -10.18 -5.56 4.28
C LEU A 87 -11.36 -6.13 3.48
N ALA A 88 -12.42 -6.58 4.16
CA ALA A 88 -13.62 -7.09 3.49
C ALA A 88 -14.34 -6.01 2.64
N LEU A 89 -14.28 -4.75 3.06
CA LEU A 89 -14.81 -3.63 2.30
C LEU A 89 -13.96 -3.36 1.05
N ILE A 90 -12.63 -3.27 1.22
CA ILE A 90 -11.69 -2.97 0.12
C ILE A 90 -11.78 -4.00 -1.02
N ARG A 91 -12.02 -5.28 -0.71
CA ARG A 91 -12.20 -6.35 -1.72
C ARG A 91 -13.32 -6.09 -2.72
N GLN A 92 -14.26 -5.21 -2.40
CA GLN A 92 -15.34 -4.84 -3.31
C GLN A 92 -14.87 -3.87 -4.40
N TYR A 93 -13.73 -3.21 -4.19
CA TYR A 93 -13.20 -2.14 -5.05
C TYR A 93 -11.95 -2.53 -5.81
N SER A 94 -11.17 -3.49 -5.29
CA SER A 94 -9.99 -4.00 -5.97
C SER A 94 -9.78 -5.47 -5.66
N PHE A 95 -9.36 -6.21 -6.68
CA PHE A 95 -9.00 -7.62 -6.56
C PHE A 95 -7.82 -7.81 -5.62
N TRP A 96 -6.83 -6.93 -5.71
CA TRP A 96 -5.69 -6.94 -4.81
C TRP A 96 -5.83 -5.94 -3.67
N MET A 97 -5.25 -6.29 -2.53
CA MET A 97 -5.17 -5.35 -1.41
C MET A 97 -4.24 -4.18 -1.77
N PRO A 98 -4.48 -2.98 -1.19
CA PRO A 98 -3.49 -1.92 -1.17
C PRO A 98 -2.17 -2.48 -0.63
N GLN A 99 -1.06 -1.86 -1.01
CA GLN A 99 0.22 -2.23 -0.40
C GLN A 99 0.24 -1.82 1.07
N TYR A 100 -0.31 -0.64 1.37
CA TYR A 100 -0.27 -0.08 2.71
C TYR A 100 -1.64 0.45 3.18
N ILE A 101 -1.99 0.12 4.42
CA ILE A 101 -3.17 0.65 5.13
C ILE A 101 -2.72 1.39 6.38
N TRP A 102 -3.11 2.65 6.50
CA TRP A 102 -3.05 3.38 7.77
C TRP A 102 -4.39 3.24 8.47
N LEU A 103 -4.40 2.55 9.61
CA LEU A 103 -5.59 2.31 10.41
C LEU A 103 -5.28 2.59 11.88
N GLN A 104 -6.06 3.50 12.48
CA GLN A 104 -5.91 3.87 13.90
C GLN A 104 -4.48 4.29 14.28
N GLY A 105 -3.78 4.99 13.38
CA GLY A 105 -2.41 5.47 13.58
C GLY A 105 -1.33 4.42 13.33
N HIS A 106 -1.68 3.19 12.96
CA HIS A 106 -0.73 2.15 12.60
C HIS A 106 -0.67 1.96 11.10
N LEU A 107 0.56 1.82 10.59
CA LEU A 107 0.81 1.39 9.23
C LEU A 107 0.84 -0.14 9.19
N ILE A 108 0.06 -0.70 8.28
CA ILE A 108 -0.08 -2.14 8.06
C ILE A 108 0.34 -2.42 6.63
N ASP A 109 1.36 -3.25 6.47
CA ASP A 109 1.74 -3.82 5.18
C ASP A 109 0.79 -4.96 4.84
N THR A 110 0.10 -4.82 3.72
CA THR A 110 -0.86 -5.80 3.21
C THR A 110 -0.45 -6.40 1.87
N TYR A 111 0.77 -6.13 1.39
CA TYR A 111 1.25 -6.56 0.08
C TYR A 111 1.14 -8.09 -0.13
N HIS A 112 1.57 -8.85 0.89
CA HIS A 112 1.61 -10.31 0.86
C HIS A 112 0.29 -10.98 1.27
N LEU A 113 -0.78 -10.22 1.54
CA LEU A 113 -2.08 -10.83 1.81
C LEU A 113 -2.64 -11.48 0.52
N PRO A 114 -3.23 -12.69 0.64
CA PRO A 114 -3.87 -13.32 -0.50
C PRO A 114 -5.08 -12.53 -0.98
N ALA A 115 -5.36 -12.62 -2.28
CA ALA A 115 -6.69 -12.31 -2.80
C ALA A 115 -7.63 -13.46 -2.41
N GLU A 116 -8.80 -13.13 -1.87
CA GLU A 116 -9.80 -14.10 -1.40
C GLU A 116 -11.14 -13.88 -2.10
N ASP A 117 -11.88 -14.97 -2.33
CA ASP A 117 -13.28 -14.91 -2.78
C ASP A 117 -14.26 -14.52 -1.64
N GLU A 118 -15.55 -14.44 -1.96
CA GLU A 118 -16.62 -14.11 -1.02
C GLU A 118 -16.75 -15.10 0.16
N ASN A 119 -16.22 -16.32 0.01
CA ASN A 119 -16.22 -17.36 1.04
C ASN A 119 -14.93 -17.37 1.88
N GLY A 120 -13.97 -16.49 1.57
CA GLY A 120 -12.67 -16.43 2.23
C GLY A 120 -11.66 -17.46 1.70
N ASN A 121 -11.91 -18.09 0.55
CA ASN A 121 -10.93 -18.97 -0.07
C ASN A 121 -9.88 -18.15 -0.83
N THR A 122 -8.60 -18.48 -0.66
CA THR A 122 -7.52 -17.88 -1.45
C THR A 122 -7.69 -18.23 -2.93
N VAL A 123 -7.74 -17.20 -3.78
CA VAL A 123 -7.82 -17.32 -5.25
C VAL A 123 -6.55 -16.88 -5.95
N ALA A 124 -5.72 -16.03 -5.33
CA ALA A 124 -4.42 -15.63 -5.85
C ALA A 124 -3.47 -15.13 -4.75
N VAL A 125 -2.16 -15.15 -5.03
CA VAL A 125 -1.09 -14.62 -4.18
C VAL A 125 -0.11 -13.80 -5.04
N ARG A 126 0.46 -12.73 -4.47
CA ARG A 126 1.55 -11.96 -5.09
C ARG A 126 2.90 -12.61 -4.77
N PHE A 127 3.84 -12.53 -5.71
CA PHE A 127 5.21 -13.05 -5.58
C PHE A 127 6.20 -11.93 -5.82
#